data_AF-A0A8C1YWZ4-F1
#
_entry.id   AF-A0A8C1YWZ4-F1
#
_cell.length_a   1.000
_cell.length_b   1.000
_cell.length_c   1.000
_cell.angle_alpha   90.00
_cell.angle_beta   90.00
_cell.angle_gamma   90.00
#
_symmetry.space_group_name_H-M   'P 1'
#
loop_
_entity.id
_entity.type
_entity.pdbx_description
1 polymer ?
#
loop_
_entity_poly.entity_id
_entity_poly.type
_entity_poly.pdbx_seq_one_letter_code
_entity_poly.pdbx_strand_id
1 'polypeptide(L)' 'ADSKKTKRDVNNFDQDFTREEPVLTPVEDAIIKQINQDEFKGFSYFGEETLS' A
#
# COMPACT_ATOMS: atom_id res chain seq x y z
N ALA A 1 -23.23 23.53 -2.89
CA ALA A 1 -21.87 24.07 -2.95
C ALA A 1 -20.94 22.91 -3.26
N ASP A 2 -20.37 22.86 -4.46
CA ASP A 2 -19.45 21.80 -4.86
C ASP A 2 -18.16 21.90 -4.03
N SER A 3 -18.01 21.03 -3.03
CA SER A 3 -16.75 20.87 -2.32
C SER A 3 -15.73 20.31 -3.32
N LYS A 4 -14.78 21.15 -3.74
CA LYS A 4 -13.71 20.80 -4.68
C LYS A 4 -12.93 19.58 -4.13
N LYS A 5 -13.08 18.43 -4.78
CA LYS A 5 -12.33 17.22 -4.41
C LYS A 5 -10.83 17.47 -4.53
N THR A 6 -10.07 17.08 -3.51
CA THR A 6 -8.62 17.26 -3.46
C THR A 6 -7.90 15.95 -3.75
N LYS A 7 -6.58 15.99 -4.00
CA LYS A 7 -5.74 14.78 -4.15
C LYS A 7 -5.70 13.90 -2.89
N ARG A 8 -6.16 14.41 -1.75
CA ARG A 8 -6.23 13.70 -0.47
C ARG A 8 -7.68 13.48 -0.01
N ASP A 9 -8.65 13.68 -0.89
CA ASP A 9 -10.05 13.45 -0.57
C ASP A 9 -10.32 11.95 -0.39
N VAL A 10 -10.87 11.58 0.76
CA VAL A 10 -11.15 10.20 1.14
C VAL A 10 -12.64 9.92 1.36
N ASN A 11 -13.53 10.84 0.96
CA ASN A 11 -14.97 10.75 1.26
C ASN A 11 -15.70 9.53 0.64
N ASN A 12 -15.07 8.74 -0.24
CA ASN A 12 -15.63 7.50 -0.78
C ASN A 12 -15.04 6.24 -0.11
N PHE A 13 -14.22 6.40 0.92
CA PHE A 13 -13.62 5.31 1.70
C PHE A 13 -14.21 5.30 3.11
N ASP A 14 -14.15 4.15 3.78
CA ASP A 14 -14.56 4.04 5.18
C ASP A 14 -13.68 4.94 6.07
N GLN A 15 -14.31 5.59 7.05
CA GLN A 15 -13.59 6.44 7.98
C GLN A 15 -12.70 5.65 8.93
N ASP A 16 -13.00 4.38 9.16
CA ASP A 16 -12.18 3.53 10.01
C ASP A 16 -10.76 3.37 9.42
N PHE A 17 -10.65 3.13 8.12
CA PHE A 17 -9.33 3.01 7.46
C PHE A 17 -8.60 4.34 7.29
N THR A 18 -9.31 5.45 7.10
CA THR A 18 -8.69 6.75 6.78
C THR A 18 -8.25 7.53 8.01
N ARG A 19 -8.67 7.10 9.20
CA ARG A 19 -8.25 7.64 10.50
C ARG A 19 -7.06 6.92 11.11
N GLU A 20 -6.78 5.68 10.68
CA GLU A 20 -5.61 4.94 11.14
C GLU A 20 -4.31 5.62 10.68
N GLU A 21 -3.31 5.59 11.56
CA GLU A 21 -1.96 6.04 11.20
C GLU A 21 -1.38 5.13 10.13
N PRO A 22 -0.75 5.67 9.06
CA PRO A 22 -0.26 4.88 7.93
C PRO A 22 1.08 4.19 8.27
N VAL A 23 1.04 3.26 9.22
CA VAL A 23 2.20 2.51 9.71
C VAL A 23 2.12 1.06 9.24
N LEU A 24 3.28 0.48 8.92
CA LEU A 24 3.37 -0.94 8.68
C LEU A 24 3.37 -1.68 10.02
N THR A 25 2.62 -2.77 10.12
CA THR A 25 2.69 -3.68 11.25
C THR A 25 4.15 -4.17 11.40
N PRO A 26 4.76 -4.05 12.60
CA PRO A 26 6.11 -4.57 12.83
C PRO A 26 6.18 -6.06 12.53
N VAL A 27 7.30 -6.50 11.94
CA VAL A 27 7.55 -7.90 11.61
C VAL A 27 8.51 -8.54 12.61
N GLU A 28 8.32 -9.84 12.87
CA GLU A 28 9.21 -10.61 13.72
C GLU A 28 10.29 -11.32 12.87
N ASP A 29 11.56 -11.13 13.22
CA ASP A 29 12.69 -11.73 12.50
C ASP A 29 12.62 -13.26 12.38
N ALA A 30 12.04 -13.93 13.38
CA ALA A 30 11.88 -15.38 13.38
C ALA A 30 10.93 -15.84 12.26
N ILE A 31 9.86 -15.08 12.01
CA ILE A 31 8.90 -15.36 10.93
C ILE A 31 9.58 -15.13 9.59
N ILE A 32 10.29 -14.02 9.42
CA ILE A 32 10.98 -13.69 8.15
C ILE A 32 11.95 -14.80 7.74
N LYS A 33 12.69 -15.36 8.70
CA LYS A 33 13.68 -16.43 8.44
C LYS A 33 13.05 -17.78 8.05
N GLN A 34 11.77 -18.00 8.33
CA GLN A 34 11.06 -19.25 8.01
C GLN A 34 10.40 -19.21 6.63
N ILE A 35 10.23 -18.01 6.04
CA ILE A 35 9.59 -17.85 4.74
C ILE A 35 10.55 -18.25 3.62
N ASN A 36 10.08 -19.12 2.72
CA ASN A 36 10.81 -19.51 1.52
C ASN A 36 10.87 -18.34 0.51
N GLN A 37 11.99 -17.61 0.49
CA GLN A 37 12.15 -16.43 -0.37
C GLN A 37 12.15 -16.75 -1.87
N ASP A 38 12.39 -18.01 -2.25
CA ASP A 38 12.40 -18.42 -3.65
C ASP A 38 11.01 -18.35 -4.30
N GLU A 39 9.94 -18.41 -3.52
CA GLU A 39 8.55 -18.25 -3.99
C GLU A 39 8.28 -16.83 -4.54
N PHE A 40 9.08 -15.85 -4.14
CA PHE A 40 8.94 -14.45 -4.56
C PHE A 40 9.90 -14.09 -5.71
N LYS A 41 10.64 -15.05 -6.26
CA LYS A 41 11.49 -14.82 -7.45
C LYS A 41 10.62 -14.36 -8.63
N GLY A 42 11.01 -13.24 -9.25
CA GLY A 42 10.26 -12.65 -10.36
C GLY A 42 9.08 -11.76 -9.95
N PHE A 43 8.92 -11.46 -8.65
CA PHE A 43 7.85 -10.56 -8.17
C PHE A 43 8.04 -9.10 -8.61
N SER A 44 9.29 -8.63 -8.71
CA SER A 44 9.57 -7.23 -9.05
C SER A 44 9.12 -6.89 -10.47
N TYR A 45 8.23 -5.90 -10.57
CA TYR A 45 7.70 -5.37 -11.83
C TYR A 45 7.74 -3.84 -11.81
N PHE A 46 8.06 -3.24 -12.95
CA PHE A 46 7.87 -1.82 -13.21
C PHE A 46 6.85 -1.69 -14.34
N GLY A 47 5.82 -0.86 -14.14
CA GLY A 47 4.92 -0.49 -15.22
C GLY A 47 5.70 0.17 -16.37
N GLU A 48 5.27 -0.05 -17.61
CA GLU A 48 5.76 0.73 -18.75
C GLU A 48 5.30 2.18 -18.59
N GLU A 49 6.08 3.00 -17.87
CA GLU A 49 5.77 4.40 -17.68
C GLU A 49 6.27 5.22 -18.87
N THR A 50 5.55 5.16 -19.99
CA THR A 50 5.50 6.24 -20.99
C THR A 50 4.13 6.28 -21.67
N LEU A 51 3.11 6.75 -20.95
CA LEU A 51 2.02 7.48 -21.60
C LEU A 51 2.21 8.94 -21.23
N SER A 52 3.02 9.60 -22.06
CA SER A 52 3.07 11.06 -22.22
C SER A 52 1.69 11.63 -22.50
#